data_AF-A0A8S8YZP8-F1
#
_entry.id   AF-A0A8S8YZP8-F1
#
_cell.length_a   1.000
_cell.length_b   1.000
_cell.length_c   1.000
_cell.angle_alpha   90.00
_cell.angle_beta   90.00
_cell.angle_gamma   90.00
#
_symmetry.space_group_name_H-M   'P 1'
#
loop_
_entity.id
_entity.type
_entity.pdbx_description
1 polymer ?
#
loop_
_entity_poly.entity_id
_entity_poly.type
_entity_poly.pdbx_seq_one_letter_code
_entity_poly.pdbx_strand_id
1 'polypeptide(L)'
;MSGKSGNVLTAMQSTNVSSIDEYKLNEILDKIIQNNMELVKKLEDKAITTLMGIAMKEVRGKASGKIVNELLEQKIKNTIKK
;
A
#
# COMPACT_ATOMS: atom_id res chain seq x y z
N MET A 1 14.56 14.16 37.20
CA MET A 1 14.62 15.00 35.99
C MET A 1 15.78 14.54 35.13
N SER A 2 15.61 14.62 33.81
CA SER A 2 16.53 14.19 32.72
C SER A 2 16.78 12.68 32.65
N GLY A 3 16.41 11.98 31.59
CA GLY A 3 16.24 12.40 30.21
C GLY A 3 17.15 11.54 29.34
N LYS A 4 16.61 10.47 28.77
CA LYS A 4 17.09 9.90 27.51
C LYS A 4 16.04 8.93 26.96
N SER A 5 15.17 9.50 26.14
CA SER A 5 14.43 8.77 25.13
C SER A 5 15.47 8.18 24.14
N GLY A 6 15.83 6.93 24.35
CA GLY A 6 16.43 6.11 23.32
C GLY A 6 15.39 5.07 22.96
N ASN A 7 14.47 5.39 22.05
CA ASN A 7 13.64 4.36 21.45
C ASN A 7 14.59 3.45 20.66
N VAL A 8 15.00 2.35 21.30
CA VAL A 8 15.80 1.26 20.73
C VAL A 8 14.99 0.44 19.71
N LEU A 9 13.76 0.86 19.39
CA LEU A 9 12.98 0.23 18.34
C LEU A 9 13.53 0.68 16.99
N THR A 10 13.77 -0.30 16.13
CA THR A 10 14.13 -0.17 14.71
C THR A 10 15.62 -0.06 14.39
N ALA A 11 16.47 -0.80 15.10
CA ALA A 11 17.61 -1.42 14.44
C ALA A 11 17.22 -2.85 14.04
N MET A 12 17.63 -3.29 12.84
CA MET A 12 17.66 -4.68 12.38
C MET A 12 16.38 -5.25 11.73
N GLN A 13 16.09 -4.86 10.49
CA GLN A 13 15.58 -5.82 9.48
C GLN A 13 16.25 -5.57 8.13
N SER A 14 17.46 -6.11 8.03
CA SER A 14 18.25 -6.22 6.81
C SER A 14 17.70 -7.32 5.91
N THR A 15 16.83 -6.97 4.95
CA THR A 15 16.78 -7.61 3.61
C THR A 15 16.28 -6.61 2.56
N ASN A 16 17.14 -6.38 1.59
CA ASN A 16 17.18 -5.31 0.61
C ASN A 16 16.15 -5.47 -0.54
N VAL A 17 14.83 -5.36 -0.31
CA VAL A 17 13.88 -5.21 -1.44
C VAL A 17 12.54 -4.48 -1.18
N SER A 18 12.26 -3.96 0.01
CA SER A 18 11.11 -3.06 0.20
C SER A 18 11.43 -2.03 1.28
N SER A 19 11.53 -0.77 0.90
CA SER A 19 11.96 0.35 1.77
C SER A 19 10.80 1.16 2.32
N ILE A 20 9.56 0.79 2.00
CA ILE A 20 8.36 1.47 2.48
C ILE A 20 7.71 0.65 3.59
N ASP A 21 7.37 1.34 4.69
CA ASP A 21 6.59 0.75 5.78
C ASP A 21 5.18 0.38 5.29
N GLU A 22 4.61 -0.67 5.87
CA GLU A 22 3.27 -1.15 5.53
C GLU A 22 2.19 -0.06 5.75
N TYR A 23 2.33 0.77 6.78
CA TYR A 23 1.43 1.89 7.02
C TYR A 23 1.43 2.88 5.85
N LYS A 24 2.63 3.27 5.39
CA LYS A 24 2.80 4.22 4.30
C LYS A 24 2.37 3.62 2.96
N LEU A 25 2.59 2.32 2.78
CA LEU A 25 2.04 1.59 1.64
C LEU A 25 0.50 1.65 1.65
N ASN A 26 -0.13 1.37 2.79
CA ASN A 26 -1.58 1.47 2.93
C ASN A 26 -2.12 2.86 2.57
N GLU A 27 -1.50 3.93 3.07
CA GLU A 27 -1.90 5.30 2.73
C GLU A 27 -1.82 5.59 1.23
N ILE A 28 -0.77 5.10 0.56
CA ILE A 28 -0.62 5.25 -0.89
C ILE A 28 -1.74 4.52 -1.63
N LEU A 29 -2.01 3.27 -1.26
CA LEU A 29 -3.05 2.47 -1.88
C LEU A 29 -4.44 3.07 -1.65
N ASP A 30 -4.72 3.58 -0.45
CA ASP A 30 -5.99 4.24 -0.13
C ASP A 30 -6.18 5.50 -0.97
N LYS A 31 -5.14 6.33 -1.12
CA LYS A 31 -5.19 7.50 -2.02
C LYS A 31 -5.44 7.12 -3.47
N ILE A 32 -4.78 6.07 -3.95
CA ILE A 32 -4.96 5.57 -5.32
C ILE A 32 -6.41 5.10 -5.53
N ILE A 33 -6.96 4.33 -4.60
CA ILE A 33 -8.33 3.83 -4.67
C ILE A 33 -9.33 4.99 -4.60
N GLN A 34 -9.14 5.95 -3.69
CA GLN A 34 -10.00 7.13 -3.58
C GLN A 34 -9.99 7.98 -4.87
N ASN A 35 -8.80 8.25 -5.42
CA ASN A 35 -8.64 9.01 -6.65
C ASN A 35 -9.25 8.30 -7.88
N ASN A 36 -9.41 6.97 -7.81
CA ASN A 36 -9.93 6.15 -8.89
C ASN A 36 -11.24 5.45 -8.49
N MET A 37 -11.98 5.99 -7.53
CA MET A 37 -13.14 5.30 -6.98
C MET A 37 -14.26 5.07 -8.01
N GLU A 38 -14.43 5.99 -8.96
CA GLU A 38 -15.34 5.80 -10.10
C GLU A 38 -14.91 4.62 -10.99
N LEU A 39 -13.61 4.48 -11.22
CA LEU A 39 -13.04 3.37 -11.98
C LEU A 39 -13.23 2.04 -11.23
N VAL A 40 -13.02 2.03 -9.91
CA VAL A 40 -13.28 0.86 -9.06
C VAL A 40 -14.75 0.43 -9.12
N LYS A 41 -15.70 1.37 -9.06
CA LYS A 41 -17.13 1.06 -9.17
C LYS A 41 -17.52 0.56 -10.57
N LYS A 42 -16.88 1.08 -11.62
CA LYS A 42 -17.20 0.72 -13.01
C LYS A 42 -16.57 -0.60 -13.47
N LEU A 43 -15.35 -0.88 -13.01
CA LEU A 43 -14.56 -2.03 -13.44
C LEU A 43 -14.54 -3.17 -12.40
N GLU A 44 -14.95 -2.89 -11.16
CA GLU A 44 -14.97 -3.84 -10.04
C GLU A 44 -13.63 -4.57 -9.91
N ASP A 45 -13.61 -5.90 -10.01
CA ASP A 45 -12.40 -6.72 -9.93
C ASP A 45 -11.37 -6.37 -11.03
N LYS A 46 -11.82 -5.90 -12.21
CA LYS A 46 -10.91 -5.47 -13.28
C LYS A 46 -10.15 -4.19 -12.94
N ALA A 47 -10.60 -3.45 -11.92
CA ALA A 47 -9.86 -2.29 -11.42
C ALA A 47 -8.53 -2.71 -10.79
N ILE A 48 -8.42 -3.92 -10.23
CA ILE A 48 -7.20 -4.42 -9.56
C ILE A 48 -6.00 -4.32 -10.49
N THR A 49 -6.12 -4.82 -11.72
CA THR A 49 -5.02 -4.82 -12.69
C THR A 49 -4.58 -3.40 -13.08
N THR A 50 -5.54 -2.49 -13.20
CA THR A 50 -5.27 -1.07 -13.55
C THR A 50 -4.62 -0.34 -12.38
N LEU A 51 -5.18 -0.48 -11.19
CA LEU A 51 -4.70 0.15 -9.97
C LEU A 51 -3.36 -0.42 -9.53
N MET A 52 -3.06 -1.68 -9.83
CA MET A 52 -1.75 -2.28 -9.60
C MET A 52 -0.66 -1.55 -10.39
N GLY A 53 -0.91 -1.20 -11.65
CA GLY A 53 0.02 -0.41 -12.46
C GLY A 53 0.27 0.98 -11.88
N ILE A 54 -0.78 1.64 -11.41
CA ILE A 54 -0.70 2.96 -10.74
C ILE A 54 0.07 2.84 -9.43
N ALA A 55 -0.26 1.84 -8.60
CA ALA A 55 0.40 1.59 -7.32
C ALA A 55 1.88 1.25 -7.49
N MET A 56 2.23 0.35 -8.42
CA MET A 56 3.62 0.02 -8.74
C MET A 56 4.43 1.25 -9.17
N LYS A 57 3.81 2.15 -9.95
CA LYS A 57 4.42 3.42 -10.35
C LYS A 57 4.62 4.37 -9.17
N GLU A 58 3.67 4.43 -8.25
CA GLU A 58 3.71 5.31 -7.08
C GLU A 58 4.72 4.84 -6.03
N VAL A 59 4.73 3.53 -5.73
CA VAL A 59 5.70 2.93 -4.81
C VAL A 59 7.10 2.86 -5.41
N ARG A 60 7.25 3.00 -6.74
CA ARG A 60 8.54 2.99 -7.47
C ARG A 60 9.43 1.79 -7.10
N GLY A 61 8.85 0.60 -7.02
CA GLY A 61 9.56 -0.63 -6.65
C GLY A 61 10.02 -0.70 -5.18
N LYS A 62 9.57 0.22 -4.32
CA LYS A 62 9.87 0.22 -2.88
C LYS A 62 9.00 -0.74 -2.08
N ALA A 63 8.01 -1.37 -2.71
CA ALA A 63 7.15 -2.39 -2.12
C ALA A 63 7.16 -3.64 -3.00
N SER A 64 7.04 -4.81 -2.38
CA SER A 64 6.85 -6.07 -3.07
C SER A 64 5.51 -6.08 -3.80
N GLY A 65 5.53 -6.41 -5.10
CA GLY A 65 4.32 -6.56 -5.91
C GLY A 65 3.31 -7.55 -5.30
N LYS A 66 3.80 -8.57 -4.60
CA LYS A 66 2.92 -9.52 -3.90
C LYS A 66 2.09 -8.81 -2.81
N ILE A 67 2.76 -8.05 -1.95
CA ILE A 67 2.12 -7.33 -0.83
C ILE A 67 1.16 -6.27 -1.36
N VAL A 68 1.55 -5.53 -2.40
CA VAL A 68 0.69 -4.52 -3.03
C VAL A 68 -0.58 -5.17 -3.57
N ASN A 69 -0.46 -6.29 -4.29
CA ASN A 69 -1.62 -6.97 -4.85
C ASN A 69 -2.59 -7.46 -3.77
N GLU A 70 -2.07 -8.12 -2.72
CA GLU A 70 -2.88 -8.62 -1.61
C GLU A 70 -3.67 -7.49 -0.91
N LEU A 71 -3.01 -6.37 -0.59
CA LEU A 71 -3.64 -5.22 0.04
C LEU A 71 -4.66 -4.53 -0.87
N LEU A 72 -4.32 -4.36 -2.14
CA LEU A 72 -5.17 -3.69 -3.12
C LEU A 72 -6.46 -4.50 -3.38
N GLU A 73 -6.33 -5.81 -3.55
CA GLU A 73 -7.46 -6.73 -3.74
C GLU A 73 -8.40 -6.71 -2.53
N GLN A 74 -7.88 -6.77 -1.31
CA GLN A 74 -8.69 -6.67 -0.09
C GLN A 74 -9.47 -5.34 -0.02
N LYS A 75 -8.80 -4.21 -0.27
CA LYS A 75 -9.43 -2.88 -0.21
C LYS A 75 -10.49 -2.70 -1.29
N ILE A 76 -10.24 -3.14 -2.52
CA ILE A 76 -11.19 -3.07 -3.63
C ILE A 76 -12.41 -3.95 -3.36
N LYS A 77 -12.21 -5.20 -2.94
CA LYS A 77 -13.33 -6.10 -2.58
C LYS A 77 -14.18 -5.53 -1.45
N ASN A 78 -13.56 -4.93 -0.44
CA ASN A 78 -14.27 -4.26 0.64
C ASN A 78 -15.02 -3.00 0.18
N THR A 79 -14.55 -2.34 -0.88
CA THR A 79 -15.19 -1.16 -1.46
C THR A 79 -16.40 -1.53 -2.33
N ILE A 80 -16.35 -2.66 -3.04
CA ILE A 80 -17.43 -3.13 -3.93
C ILE A 80 -18.52 -3.87 -3.14
N LYS A 81 -18.14 -4.64 -2.11
CA LYS A 81 -19.10 -5.37 -1.26
C LYS A 81 -19.93 -4.45 -0.34
N LYS A 82 -19.64 -3.16 -0.31
CA LYS A 82 -20.25 -2.17 0.58
C LYS A 82 -21.25 -1.32 -0.19
#